data_AF-A0A530RBJ0-F1
#
_entry.id   AF-A0A530RBJ0-F1
#
_cell.length_a   1.000
_cell.length_b   1.000
_cell.length_c   1.000
_cell.angle_alpha   90.00
_cell.angle_beta   90.00
_cell.angle_gamma   90.00
#
_symmetry.space_group_name_H-M   'P 1'
#
loop_
_entity.id
_entity.type
_entity.pdbx_description
1 polymer ?
#
loop_
_entity_poly.entity_id
_entity_poly.type
_entity_poly.pdbx_seq_one_letter_code
_entity_poly.pdbx_strand_id
1 'polypeptide(L)'
;MEPRISIITIAVDDLERATRFYEAMGLTRHAGITDGVAFFQMGGVILGLFPRESAEEDSGITFGTAPSAIYLAYNTRSDTEVDHMLAMAEKAGGRIVKPAGRAFWGGWYG
;
A
#
# COMPACT_ATOMS: atom_id res chain seq x y z
N MET A 1 -15.94 8.40 -21.34
CA MET A 1 -14.93 8.30 -20.26
C MET A 1 -15.33 7.14 -19.38
N GLU A 2 -14.41 6.22 -19.09
CA GLU A 2 -14.68 5.01 -18.29
C GLU A 2 -14.32 5.27 -16.82
N PRO A 3 -15.19 4.97 -15.84
CA PRO A 3 -14.88 5.17 -14.42
C PRO A 3 -13.90 4.09 -13.93
N ARG A 4 -12.59 4.41 -13.89
CA ARG A 4 -11.54 3.47 -13.48
C ARG A 4 -10.38 4.18 -12.75
N ILE A 5 -9.85 3.52 -11.72
CA ILE A 5 -8.53 3.82 -11.16
C ILE A 5 -7.54 2.82 -11.75
N SER A 6 -6.65 3.29 -12.63
CA SER A 6 -5.64 2.42 -13.26
C SER A 6 -4.38 2.27 -12.40
N ILE A 7 -3.99 3.33 -11.69
CA ILE A 7 -2.78 3.37 -10.86
C ILE A 7 -3.07 4.15 -9.58
N ILE A 8 -2.56 3.66 -8.46
CA ILE A 8 -2.43 4.41 -7.21
C ILE A 8 -0.94 4.49 -6.90
N THR A 9 -0.40 5.70 -6.76
CA THR A 9 1.01 5.91 -6.42
C THR A 9 1.12 6.46 -5.00
N ILE A 10 1.98 5.85 -4.19
CA ILE A 10 2.30 6.30 -2.83
C ILE A 10 3.70 6.92 -2.86
N ALA A 11 3.79 8.19 -2.45
CA ALA A 11 5.06 8.86 -2.20
C ALA A 11 5.70 8.26 -0.94
N VAL A 12 6.96 7.79 -1.04
CA VAL A 12 7.66 7.09 0.04
C VAL A 12 9.02 7.72 0.31
N ASP A 13 9.41 7.80 1.58
CA ASP A 13 10.71 8.35 1.98
C ASP A 13 11.87 7.37 1.70
N ASP A 14 11.56 6.07 1.59
CA ASP A 14 12.52 5.00 1.39
C ASP A 14 11.90 3.95 0.48
N LEU A 15 12.24 4.04 -0.81
CA LEU A 15 11.68 3.19 -1.86
C LEU A 15 12.02 1.71 -1.63
N GLU A 16 13.25 1.42 -1.19
CA GLU A 16 13.71 0.04 -1.05
C GLU A 16 13.02 -0.65 0.13
N ARG A 17 12.89 0.04 1.28
CA ARG A 17 12.14 -0.46 2.43
C ARG A 17 10.68 -0.71 2.09
N ALA A 18 10.04 0.25 1.42
CA ALA A 18 8.62 0.11 1.04
C ALA A 18 8.44 -1.03 0.03
N THR A 19 9.34 -1.17 -0.95
CA THR A 19 9.33 -2.27 -1.92
C THR A 19 9.42 -3.62 -1.22
N ARG A 20 10.41 -3.81 -0.33
CA ARG A 20 10.58 -5.06 0.43
C ARG A 20 9.36 -5.42 1.27
N PHE A 21 8.68 -4.42 1.85
CA PHE A 21 7.43 -4.65 2.59
C PHE A 21 6.36 -5.28 1.68
N TYR A 22 6.08 -4.69 0.52
CA TYR A 22 5.06 -5.21 -0.38
C TYR A 22 5.44 -6.55 -1.02
N GLU A 23 6.72 -6.77 -1.31
CA GLU A 23 7.23 -8.09 -1.76
C GLU A 23 7.07 -9.16 -0.67
N ALA A 24 7.36 -8.84 0.58
CA ALA A 24 7.14 -9.74 1.71
C ALA A 24 5.64 -10.01 1.97
N MET A 25 4.76 -9.08 1.59
CA MET A 25 3.31 -9.27 1.56
C MET A 25 2.82 -10.08 0.35
N GLY A 26 3.73 -10.56 -0.50
CA GLY A 26 3.44 -11.45 -1.63
C GLY A 26 3.15 -10.74 -2.94
N LEU A 27 3.37 -9.42 -3.05
CA LEU A 27 3.23 -8.71 -4.32
C LEU A 27 4.50 -8.88 -5.16
N THR A 28 4.33 -9.07 -6.46
CA THR A 28 5.45 -9.19 -7.40
C THR A 28 5.77 -7.84 -8.03
N ARG A 29 6.98 -7.33 -7.79
CA ARG A 29 7.47 -6.11 -8.44
C ARG A 29 7.65 -6.35 -9.94
N HIS A 30 7.32 -5.33 -10.74
CA HIS A 30 7.56 -5.34 -12.18
C HIS A 30 9.05 -5.37 -12.49
N ALA A 31 9.53 -6.46 -13.11
CA ALA A 31 10.96 -6.70 -13.31
C ALA A 31 11.62 -5.74 -14.31
N GLY A 32 10.86 -5.18 -15.25
CA GLY A 32 11.41 -4.29 -16.29
C GLY A 32 11.46 -2.81 -15.91
N ILE A 33 10.93 -2.42 -14.75
CA ILE A 33 10.89 -1.02 -14.30
C ILE A 33 11.31 -0.99 -12.85
N THR A 34 12.62 -0.82 -12.63
CA THR A 34 13.23 -0.91 -11.29
C THR A 34 13.98 0.36 -10.87
N ASP A 35 14.26 1.27 -11.80
CA ASP A 35 15.02 2.47 -11.53
C ASP A 35 14.10 3.60 -11.07
N GLY A 36 14.32 4.10 -9.84
CA GLY A 36 13.62 5.26 -9.29
C GLY A 36 12.14 5.08 -8.95
N VAL A 37 11.54 3.91 -9.25
CA VAL A 37 10.12 3.60 -8.98
C VAL A 37 9.92 2.10 -8.77
N ALA A 38 8.88 1.70 -8.05
CA ALA A 38 8.45 0.31 -7.98
C ALA A 38 6.97 0.18 -8.33
N PHE A 39 6.66 -0.74 -9.25
CA PHE A 39 5.28 -1.04 -9.66
C PHE A 39 4.90 -2.47 -9.33
N PHE A 40 3.68 -2.66 -8.85
CA PHE A 40 3.10 -3.97 -8.55
C PHE A 40 1.75 -4.11 -9.27
N GLN A 41 1.62 -5.12 -10.13
CA GLN A 41 0.37 -5.40 -10.82
C GLN A 41 -0.59 -6.17 -9.88
N MET A 42 -1.78 -5.62 -9.64
CA MET A 42 -2.77 -6.21 -8.73
C MET A 42 -4.08 -6.51 -9.48
N GLY A 43 -3.97 -7.21 -10.61
CA GLY A 43 -5.10 -7.60 -11.47
C GLY A 43 -5.61 -6.45 -12.34
N GLY A 44 -6.27 -5.45 -11.75
CA GLY A 44 -6.90 -4.33 -12.46
C GLY A 44 -6.36 -2.94 -12.12
N VAL A 45 -5.46 -2.86 -11.14
CA VAL A 45 -4.82 -1.62 -10.69
C VAL A 45 -3.34 -1.87 -10.46
N ILE A 46 -2.52 -0.85 -10.71
CA ILE A 46 -1.10 -0.85 -10.36
C ILE A 46 -0.94 -0.10 -9.05
N LEU A 47 -0.22 -0.70 -8.10
CA LEU A 47 0.36 0.04 -6.98
C LEU A 47 1.75 0.54 -7.40
N GLY A 48 1.92 1.86 -7.41
CA GLY A 48 3.20 2.54 -7.60
C GLY A 48 3.78 3.02 -6.27
N LEU A 49 5.09 2.87 -6.10
CA LEU A 49 5.86 3.51 -5.05
C LEU A 49 6.88 4.44 -5.70
N PHE A 50 6.89 5.70 -5.27
CA PHE A 50 7.75 6.72 -5.86
C PHE A 50 8.44 7.52 -4.76
N PRO A 51 9.76 7.79 -4.84
CA PRO A 51 10.45 8.59 -3.84
C PRO A 51 9.76 9.93 -3.62
N ARG A 52 9.61 10.35 -2.35
CA ARG A 52 8.89 11.59 -2.01
C ARG A 52 9.41 12.78 -2.80
N GLU A 53 10.72 13.00 -2.83
CA GLU A 53 11.33 14.14 -3.53
C GLU A 53 10.94 14.17 -5.01
N SER A 54 11.03 13.02 -5.69
CA SER A 54 10.63 12.90 -7.10
C SER A 54 9.12 13.10 -7.30
N ALA A 55 8.29 12.64 -6.36
CA ALA A 55 6.84 12.86 -6.40
C ALA A 55 6.45 14.32 -6.17
N GLU A 56 7.17 15.04 -5.31
CA GLU A 56 6.97 16.48 -5.09
C GLU A 56 7.41 17.28 -6.31
N GLU A 57 8.54 16.91 -6.94
CA GLU A 57 9.01 17.50 -8.20
C GLU A 57 8.01 17.29 -9.35
N ASP A 58 7.52 16.05 -9.53
CA ASP A 58 6.56 15.70 -10.59
C ASP A 58 5.20 16.37 -10.40
N SER A 59 4.68 16.38 -9.17
CA SER A 59 3.35 16.93 -8.88
C SER A 59 3.32 18.45 -8.66
N GLY A 60 4.46 19.07 -8.35
CA GLY A 60 4.55 20.47 -7.93
C GLY A 60 3.95 20.75 -6.55
N ILE A 61 3.69 19.72 -5.74
CA ILE A 61 3.09 19.82 -4.41
C ILE A 61 4.08 19.31 -3.38
N THR A 62 4.33 20.08 -2.32
CA THR A 62 5.03 19.60 -1.13
C THR A 62 4.08 18.80 -0.23
N PHE A 63 4.45 17.57 0.11
CA PHE A 63 3.64 16.72 0.97
C PHE A 63 3.89 17.04 2.44
N GLY A 64 2.82 17.01 3.25
CA GLY A 64 2.93 17.12 4.70
C GLY A 64 3.60 15.90 5.34
N THR A 65 3.86 16.01 6.65
CA THR A 65 4.42 14.91 7.48
C THR A 65 3.35 14.15 8.25
N ALA A 66 2.11 14.65 8.26
CA ALA A 66 0.98 13.95 8.86
C ALA A 66 0.58 12.72 8.03
N PRO A 67 0.05 11.66 8.66
CA PRO A 67 -0.54 10.54 7.93
C PRO A 67 -1.63 11.02 6.94
N SER A 68 -1.69 10.39 5.77
CA SER A 68 -2.71 10.69 4.77
C SER A 68 -4.12 10.38 5.31
N ALA A 69 -5.10 11.22 4.97
CA ALA A 69 -6.52 10.99 5.28
C ALA A 69 -7.17 9.95 4.34
N ILE A 70 -6.39 8.98 3.85
CA ILE A 70 -6.78 7.97 2.86
C ILE A 70 -6.39 6.60 3.41
N TYR A 71 -7.28 5.62 3.24
CA TYR A 71 -7.03 4.22 3.56
C TYR A 71 -7.16 3.39 2.28
N LEU A 72 -6.20 2.50 2.04
CA LEU A 72 -6.30 1.46 1.03
C LEU A 72 -6.68 0.16 1.74
N ALA A 73 -7.75 -0.49 1.28
CA ALA A 73 -8.30 -1.68 1.93
C ALA A 73 -8.11 -2.92 1.06
N TYR A 74 -7.85 -4.05 1.72
CA TYR A 74 -7.89 -5.37 1.13
C TYR A 74 -9.01 -6.17 1.81
N ASN A 75 -10.01 -6.58 1.03
CA ASN A 75 -11.10 -7.42 1.54
C ASN A 75 -10.66 -8.88 1.53
N THR A 76 -10.56 -9.47 2.72
CA THR A 76 -10.34 -10.90 2.89
C THR A 76 -11.64 -11.69 2.68
N ARG A 77 -11.53 -13.01 2.61
CA ARG A 77 -12.69 -13.91 2.45
C ARG A 77 -13.32 -14.31 3.78
N SER A 78 -12.64 -14.07 4.90
CA SER A 78 -13.14 -14.39 6.24
C SER A 78 -12.50 -13.53 7.32
N ASP A 79 -13.12 -13.50 8.50
CA ASP A 79 -12.61 -12.80 9.69
C ASP A 79 -11.23 -13.34 10.10
N THR A 80 -11.02 -14.65 10.07
CA THR A 80 -9.72 -15.29 10.40
C THR A 80 -8.60 -14.92 9.42
N GLU A 81 -8.93 -14.71 8.15
CA GLU A 81 -7.94 -14.22 7.19
C GLU A 81 -7.46 -12.80 7.53
N VAL A 82 -8.28 -11.96 8.18
CA VAL A 82 -7.83 -10.63 8.63
C VAL A 82 -6.68 -10.76 9.61
N ASP A 83 -6.81 -11.62 10.62
CA ASP A 83 -5.76 -11.86 11.61
C ASP A 83 -4.46 -12.35 10.95
N HIS A 84 -4.57 -13.28 9.99
CA HIS A 84 -3.43 -13.77 9.22
C HIS A 84 -2.76 -12.66 8.41
N MET A 85 -3.54 -11.81 7.74
CA MET A 85 -2.99 -10.70 6.94
C MET A 85 -2.27 -9.68 7.82
N LEU A 86 -2.83 -9.34 8.99
CA LEU A 86 -2.17 -8.43 9.94
C LEU A 86 -0.87 -9.02 10.48
N ALA A 87 -0.85 -10.30 10.85
CA ALA A 87 0.37 -10.96 11.30
C ALA A 87 1.47 -10.99 10.22
N MET A 88 1.09 -11.21 8.95
CA MET A 88 2.05 -11.10 7.84
C MET A 88 2.56 -9.68 7.66
N ALA A 89 1.68 -8.68 7.75
CA ALA A 89 2.06 -7.27 7.63
C ALA A 89 3.04 -6.86 8.72
N GLU A 90 2.80 -7.25 9.97
CA GLU A 90 3.73 -7.01 11.08
C GLU A 90 5.09 -7.66 10.82
N LYS A 91 5.10 -8.93 10.42
CA LYS A 91 6.34 -9.66 10.09
C LYS A 91 7.11 -9.04 8.91
N ALA A 92 6.41 -8.44 7.95
CA ALA A 92 6.98 -7.72 6.82
C ALA A 92 7.56 -6.33 7.21
N GLY A 93 7.44 -5.92 8.48
CA GLY A 93 7.90 -4.62 8.98
C GLY A 93 6.82 -3.54 9.00
N GLY A 94 5.56 -3.91 8.76
CA GLY A 94 4.40 -3.04 8.92
C GLY A 94 4.11 -2.76 10.39
N ARG A 95 3.46 -1.63 10.66
CA ARG A 95 3.00 -1.25 11.99
C ARG A 95 1.50 -1.51 12.10
N ILE A 96 1.10 -2.38 13.02
CA ILE A 96 -0.30 -2.62 13.33
C ILE A 96 -0.82 -1.42 14.15
N VAL A 97 -1.57 -0.55 13.49
CA VAL A 97 -2.16 0.64 14.12
C VAL A 97 -3.48 0.34 14.83
N LYS A 98 -4.13 -0.75 14.43
CA LYS A 98 -5.36 -1.26 15.01
C LYS A 98 -5.36 -2.80 14.92
N PRO A 99 -5.58 -3.52 16.04
CA PRO A 99 -5.77 -4.96 15.98
C PRO A 99 -7.12 -5.30 15.33
N ALA A 100 -7.22 -6.50 14.75
CA ALA A 100 -8.46 -6.97 14.18
C ALA A 100 -9.58 -6.98 15.23
N GLY A 101 -10.76 -6.53 14.82
CA GLY A 101 -11.91 -6.49 15.69
C GLY A 101 -13.19 -6.11 14.96
N ARG A 102 -14.31 -6.18 15.68
CA ARG A 102 -15.60 -5.76 15.15
C ARG A 102 -15.61 -4.25 14.92
N ALA A 103 -15.97 -3.83 13.70
CA ALA A 103 -16.12 -2.42 13.39
C ALA A 103 -17.42 -1.86 13.97
N PHE A 104 -17.42 -0.56 14.32
CA PHE A 104 -18.64 0.14 14.76
C PHE A 104 -19.72 0.21 13.68
N TRP A 105 -19.32 0.08 12.40
CA TRP A 105 -20.20 0.07 11.23
C TRP A 105 -20.50 -1.35 10.72
N GLY A 106 -20.08 -2.39 11.45
CA GLY A 106 -20.23 -3.79 11.05
C GLY A 106 -19.01 -4.37 10.32
N GLY A 107 -18.91 -5.69 10.25
CA GLY A 107 -17.72 -6.38 9.69
C GLY A 107 -16.58 -6.57 10.70
N TRP A 108 -15.55 -7.30 10.27
CA TRP A 108 -14.31 -7.57 11.01
C TRP A 108 -13.13 -6.95 10.26
N TYR A 109 -12.33 -6.13 10.93
CA TYR A 109 -11.21 -5.42 10.30
C TYR A 109 -10.16 -4.98 11.33
N GLY A 110 -8.94 -4.70 10.88
CA GLY A 110 -7.87 -4.09 11.66
C GLY A 110 -6.95 -3.28 10.77
#